data_AF-A0A940FVV3-F1
#
_entry.id   AF-A0A940FVV3-F1
#
_cell.length_a   1.000
_cell.length_b   1.000
_cell.length_c   1.000
_cell.angle_alpha   90.00
_cell.angle_beta   90.00
_cell.angle_gamma   90.00
#
_symmetry.space_group_name_H-M   'P 1'
#
loop_
_entity.id
_entity.type
_entity.pdbx_description
1 polymer ?
#
loop_
_entity_poly.entity_id
_entity_poly.type
_entity_poly.pdbx_seq_one_letter_code
_entity_poly.pdbx_strand_id
1 'polypeptide(L)'
;MEAESDKIIQFLKDNIEPIPDSIFGDAYRASAYLTDGTFLPCVIFRNPRNVTNLAIRRFKEERRGKGILKRLTGGAYYNVVKGFVTNGNCINHYDVAEVEKSRYAFPLSIMKQINGETTMGWTGFSLRMKDGKYFGFGSTFRFDFFQMPENYLVDDIEEVINHSYVSDTGEVCYHRVPFSNIRKTTKKQKYIGKSFLSTVI
;
A
#
# COMPACT_ATOMS: atom_id res chain seq x y z
N MET A 1 -31.64 9.19 11.60
CA MET A 1 -30.80 8.28 10.80
C MET A 1 -29.37 8.50 11.27
N GLU A 2 -28.94 7.70 12.24
CA GLU A 2 -27.51 7.53 12.55
C GLU A 2 -26.89 6.99 11.25
N ALA A 3 -25.98 7.77 10.64
CA ALA A 3 -25.66 7.61 9.24
C ALA A 3 -24.98 6.26 9.02
N GLU A 4 -25.29 5.56 7.94
CA GLU A 4 -24.65 4.29 7.55
C GLU A 4 -23.11 4.38 7.57
N SER A 5 -22.58 5.58 7.29
CA SER A 5 -21.17 5.93 7.43
C SER A 5 -20.62 5.79 8.86
N ASP A 6 -21.40 6.10 9.90
CA ASP A 6 -20.97 5.95 11.30
C ASP A 6 -20.78 4.47 11.67
N LYS A 7 -21.63 3.58 11.12
CA LYS A 7 -21.48 2.13 11.30
C LYS A 7 -20.23 1.60 10.61
N ILE A 8 -19.94 2.05 9.39
CA ILE A 8 -18.70 1.71 8.67
C ILE A 8 -17.48 2.19 9.47
N ILE A 9 -17.48 3.43 9.96
CA ILE A 9 -16.39 3.98 10.76
C ILE A 9 -16.18 3.16 12.03
N GLN A 10 -17.26 2.79 12.71
CA GLN A 10 -17.20 1.99 13.93
C GLN A 10 -16.64 0.59 13.64
N PHE A 11 -17.11 -0.07 12.57
CA PHE A 11 -16.57 -1.36 12.14
C PHE A 11 -15.06 -1.29 11.88
N LEU A 12 -14.60 -0.26 11.14
CA LEU A 12 -13.19 -0.09 10.82
C LEU A 12 -12.34 0.05 12.08
N LYS A 13 -12.78 0.85 13.05
CA LYS A 13 -12.03 1.06 14.31
C LYS A 13 -12.00 -0.18 15.19
N ASP A 14 -13.08 -0.94 15.24
CA ASP A 14 -13.20 -2.09 16.13
C ASP A 14 -12.51 -3.33 15.56
N ASN A 15 -12.45 -3.46 14.23
CA ASN A 15 -12.06 -4.71 13.57
C ASN A 15 -10.77 -4.61 12.76
N ILE A 16 -10.37 -3.43 12.30
CA ILE A 16 -9.22 -3.24 11.40
C ILE A 16 -8.08 -2.57 12.14
N GLU A 17 -6.89 -3.18 12.08
CA GLU A 17 -5.68 -2.59 12.63
C GLU A 17 -5.30 -1.29 11.87
N PRO A 18 -5.14 -0.16 12.56
CA PRO A 18 -4.75 1.09 11.92
C PRO A 18 -3.27 1.07 11.51
N ILE A 19 -2.97 1.55 10.30
CA ILE A 19 -1.62 1.92 9.90
C ILE A 19 -1.42 3.40 10.19
N PRO A 20 -0.50 3.77 11.10
CA PRO A 20 -0.18 5.18 11.32
C PRO A 20 0.59 5.75 10.13
N ASP A 21 0.16 6.91 9.65
CA ASP A 21 0.80 7.68 8.58
C ASP A 21 0.97 9.13 9.06
N SER A 22 2.20 9.61 9.13
CA SER A 22 2.51 10.94 9.66
C SER A 22 2.04 12.09 8.74
N ILE A 23 1.77 11.79 7.47
CA ILE A 23 1.39 12.79 6.47
C ILE A 23 -0.13 12.85 6.35
N PHE A 24 -0.78 11.70 6.32
CA PHE A 24 -2.21 11.58 5.99
C PHE A 24 -3.08 11.11 7.16
N GLY A 25 -2.46 10.71 8.28
CA GLY A 25 -3.13 10.12 9.44
C GLY A 25 -3.47 8.65 9.24
N ASP A 26 -4.06 8.05 10.27
CA ASP A 26 -4.32 6.61 10.32
C ASP A 26 -5.11 6.12 9.11
N ALA A 27 -4.63 5.00 8.56
CA ALA A 27 -5.20 4.33 7.41
C ALA A 27 -5.74 2.95 7.81
N TYR A 28 -6.96 2.64 7.40
CA TYR A 28 -7.60 1.35 7.64
C TYR A 28 -7.74 0.61 6.31
N ARG A 29 -7.24 -0.63 6.24
CA ARG A 29 -7.25 -1.44 5.00
C ARG A 29 -8.33 -2.49 5.07
N ALA A 30 -9.27 -2.44 4.13
CA ALA A 30 -10.43 -3.30 4.11
C ALA A 30 -10.84 -3.63 2.68
N SER A 31 -11.80 -4.55 2.54
CA SER A 31 -12.56 -4.72 1.32
C SER A 31 -13.89 -3.99 1.47
N ALA A 32 -14.47 -3.56 0.34
CA ALA A 32 -15.72 -2.81 0.34
C ALA A 32 -16.67 -3.32 -0.74
N TYR A 33 -17.97 -3.31 -0.44
CA TYR A 33 -19.05 -3.50 -1.39
C TYR A 33 -19.69 -2.14 -1.64
N LEU A 34 -19.79 -1.77 -2.92
CA LEU A 34 -20.49 -0.56 -3.33
C LEU A 34 -22.00 -0.80 -3.39
N THR A 35 -22.76 0.28 -3.36
CA THR A 35 -24.23 0.28 -3.45
C THR A 35 -24.75 -0.34 -4.76
N ASP A 36 -23.93 -0.35 -5.83
CA ASP A 36 -24.23 -1.01 -7.10
C ASP A 36 -23.86 -2.51 -7.14
N GLY A 37 -23.34 -3.05 -6.03
CA GLY A 37 -22.89 -4.44 -5.91
C GLY A 37 -21.44 -4.68 -6.33
N THR A 38 -20.71 -3.66 -6.79
CA THR A 38 -19.29 -3.78 -7.14
C THR A 38 -18.46 -4.12 -5.91
N PHE A 39 -17.65 -5.17 -6.00
CA PHE A 39 -16.72 -5.56 -4.93
C PHE A 39 -15.32 -5.00 -5.16
N LEU A 40 -14.76 -4.37 -4.13
CA LEU A 40 -13.42 -3.80 -4.13
C LEU A 40 -12.57 -4.48 -3.05
N PRO A 41 -11.64 -5.38 -3.42
CA PRO A 41 -10.89 -6.16 -2.44
C PRO A 41 -9.84 -5.35 -1.65
N CYS A 42 -9.40 -4.22 -2.19
CA CYS A 42 -8.23 -3.48 -1.73
C CYS A 42 -8.54 -1.98 -1.59
N VAL A 43 -9.13 -1.61 -0.45
CA VAL A 43 -9.56 -0.23 -0.15
C VAL A 43 -8.85 0.30 1.11
N ILE A 44 -8.38 1.53 1.03
CA ILE A 44 -7.77 2.24 2.16
C ILE A 44 -8.70 3.37 2.58
N PHE A 45 -9.24 3.28 3.79
CA PHE A 45 -10.03 4.32 4.41
C PHE A 45 -9.13 5.27 5.20
N ARG A 46 -9.25 6.58 4.98
CA ARG A 46 -8.50 7.61 5.72
C ARG A 46 -9.42 8.71 6.21
N ASN A 47 -8.99 9.41 7.26
CA ASN A 47 -9.71 10.61 7.67
C ASN A 47 -9.44 11.75 6.67
N PRO A 48 -10.47 12.28 5.97
CA PRO A 48 -10.27 13.31 4.96
C PRO A 48 -9.68 14.60 5.53
N ARG A 49 -9.92 14.89 6.82
CA ARG A 49 -9.47 16.12 7.48
C ARG A 49 -7.97 16.37 7.33
N ASN A 50 -7.15 15.33 7.45
CA ASN A 50 -5.69 15.48 7.36
C ASN A 50 -5.23 15.78 5.94
N VAL A 51 -5.79 15.09 4.96
CA VAL A 51 -5.55 15.33 3.53
C VAL A 51 -5.99 16.75 3.15
N THR A 52 -7.18 17.17 3.59
CA THR A 52 -7.70 18.53 3.36
C THR A 52 -6.81 19.59 4.00
N ASN A 53 -6.38 19.40 5.26
CA ASN A 53 -5.48 20.32 5.94
C ASN A 53 -4.11 20.42 5.23
N LEU A 54 -3.58 19.30 4.76
CA LEU A 54 -2.36 19.25 3.98
C LEU A 54 -2.51 20.01 2.65
N ALA A 55 -3.63 19.84 1.95
CA ALA A 55 -3.95 20.56 0.72
C ALA A 55 -4.01 22.07 0.96
N ILE A 56 -4.77 22.51 1.96
CA ILE A 56 -4.89 23.93 2.35
C ILE A 56 -3.52 24.52 2.66
N ARG A 57 -2.69 23.80 3.42
CA ARG A 57 -1.32 24.23 3.77
C ARG A 57 -0.47 24.40 2.50
N ARG A 58 -0.41 23.39 1.63
CA ARG A 58 0.37 23.44 0.39
C ARG A 58 -0.09 24.55 -0.55
N PHE A 59 -1.41 24.77 -0.66
CA PHE A 59 -1.95 25.89 -1.44
C PHE A 59 -1.52 27.25 -0.89
N LYS A 60 -1.54 27.44 0.44
CA LYS A 60 -1.08 28.68 1.08
C LYS A 60 0.43 28.90 0.91
N GLU A 61 1.23 27.85 1.05
CA GLU A 61 2.69 27.91 0.88
C GLU A 61 3.08 28.27 -0.56
N GLU A 62 2.44 27.64 -1.54
CA GLU A 62 2.68 27.92 -2.96
C GLU A 62 2.25 29.34 -3.32
N ARG A 63 1.07 29.81 -2.86
CA ARG A 63 0.61 31.20 -3.07
C ARG A 63 1.54 32.24 -2.44
N ARG A 64 2.20 31.92 -1.32
CA ARG A 64 3.17 32.80 -0.64
C ARG A 64 4.58 32.69 -1.22
N GLY A 65 4.77 31.87 -2.26
CA GLY A 65 6.08 31.62 -2.85
C GLY A 65 7.06 30.94 -1.90
N LYS A 66 6.59 30.09 -0.99
CA LYS A 66 7.42 29.24 -0.12
C LYS A 66 7.37 27.76 -0.54
N GLY A 67 6.66 27.45 -1.63
CA GLY A 67 6.48 26.10 -2.12
C GLY A 67 7.72 25.50 -2.79
N ILE A 68 7.76 24.17 -2.83
CA ILE A 68 8.88 23.37 -3.37
C ILE A 68 9.01 23.57 -4.90
N LEU A 69 7.91 23.90 -5.58
CA LEU A 69 7.82 24.00 -7.03
C LEU A 69 8.23 25.37 -7.60
N LYS A 70 8.61 26.32 -6.74
CA LYS A 70 9.05 27.66 -7.14
C LYS A 70 10.26 27.66 -8.09
N ARG A 71 11.01 26.54 -8.18
CA ARG A 71 12.18 26.38 -9.06
C ARG A 71 11.85 25.92 -10.49
N LEU A 72 10.61 25.50 -10.77
CA LEU A 72 10.22 24.88 -12.04
C LEU A 72 9.05 25.65 -12.69
N THR A 73 9.38 26.77 -13.33
CA THR A 73 8.58 27.51 -14.34
C THR A 73 7.10 27.84 -13.98
N GLY A 74 6.45 28.69 -14.80
CA GLY A 74 5.06 29.09 -14.56
C GLY A 74 4.12 27.88 -14.51
N GLY A 75 3.27 27.78 -13.47
CA GLY A 75 2.31 26.69 -13.31
C GLY A 75 2.40 25.90 -12.00
N ALA A 76 3.31 26.24 -11.09
CA ALA A 76 3.51 25.54 -9.82
C ALA A 76 2.21 25.36 -8.99
N TYR A 77 1.44 26.44 -8.77
CA TYR A 77 0.16 26.36 -8.06
C TYR A 77 -0.84 25.41 -8.73
N TYR A 78 -0.97 25.51 -10.06
CA TYR A 78 -1.85 24.63 -10.84
C TYR A 78 -1.43 23.17 -10.69
N ASN A 79 -0.13 22.87 -10.72
CA ASN A 79 0.38 21.52 -10.54
C ASN A 79 0.10 20.96 -9.13
N VAL A 80 0.17 21.79 -8.09
CA VAL A 80 -0.23 21.39 -6.73
C VAL A 80 -1.72 21.07 -6.70
N VAL A 81 -2.57 21.96 -7.21
CA VAL A 81 -4.02 21.74 -7.27
C VAL A 81 -4.35 20.47 -8.06
N LYS A 82 -3.79 20.33 -9.27
CA LYS A 82 -3.91 19.14 -10.12
C LYS A 82 -3.56 17.88 -9.33
N GLY A 83 -2.44 17.89 -8.62
CA GLY A 83 -2.01 16.76 -7.79
C GLY A 83 -2.94 16.37 -6.64
N PHE A 84 -3.84 17.24 -6.20
CA PHE A 84 -4.87 16.89 -5.21
C PHE A 84 -6.19 16.48 -5.85
N VAL A 85 -6.55 17.02 -7.03
CA VAL A 85 -7.83 16.74 -7.69
C VAL A 85 -7.77 15.57 -8.67
N THR A 86 -6.59 15.23 -9.20
CA THR A 86 -6.43 14.14 -10.19
C THR A 86 -5.69 12.93 -9.65
N ASN A 87 -5.33 12.90 -8.36
CA ASN A 87 -4.46 11.85 -7.83
C ASN A 87 -5.26 10.81 -7.06
N GLY A 88 -4.95 9.54 -7.33
CA GLY A 88 -5.60 8.39 -6.72
C GLY A 88 -6.92 8.03 -7.40
N ASN A 89 -7.35 6.79 -7.16
CA ASN A 89 -8.73 6.38 -7.38
C ASN A 89 -9.46 6.60 -6.06
N CYS A 90 -10.48 7.44 -6.06
CA CYS A 90 -11.30 7.71 -4.89
C CYS A 90 -12.76 7.37 -5.16
N ILE A 91 -13.46 6.94 -4.11
CA ILE A 91 -14.88 6.64 -4.14
C ILE A 91 -15.55 7.47 -3.06
N ASN A 92 -16.79 7.89 -3.30
CA ASN A 92 -17.51 8.64 -2.28
C ASN A 92 -17.94 7.72 -1.15
N HIS A 93 -17.88 8.20 0.08
CA HIS A 93 -18.30 7.44 1.25
C HIS A 93 -19.77 6.98 1.18
N TYR A 94 -20.64 7.71 0.49
CA TYR A 94 -22.05 7.36 0.31
C TYR A 94 -22.27 6.27 -0.75
N ASP A 95 -21.27 5.95 -1.56
CA ASP A 95 -21.33 4.86 -2.53
C ASP A 95 -20.96 3.52 -1.90
N VAL A 96 -20.44 3.51 -0.66
CA VAL A 96 -20.02 2.31 0.08
C VAL A 96 -21.20 1.79 0.91
N ALA A 97 -21.63 0.56 0.62
CA ALA A 97 -22.72 -0.11 1.34
C ALA A 97 -22.19 -0.91 2.53
N GLU A 98 -21.11 -1.67 2.35
CA GLU A 98 -20.57 -2.56 3.38
C GLU A 98 -19.05 -2.64 3.31
N VAL A 99 -18.42 -2.96 4.45
CA VAL A 99 -16.98 -3.17 4.57
C VAL A 99 -16.67 -4.47 5.31
N GLU A 100 -15.60 -5.16 4.89
CA GLU A 100 -15.11 -6.37 5.54
C GLU A 100 -13.57 -6.39 5.61
N LYS A 101 -13.02 -7.32 6.40
CA LYS A 101 -11.56 -7.51 6.48
C LYS A 101 -11.01 -7.94 5.12
N SER A 102 -10.02 -7.21 4.62
CA SER A 102 -9.35 -7.59 3.38
C SER A 102 -8.42 -8.78 3.61
N ARG A 103 -8.63 -9.87 2.86
CA ARG A 103 -7.71 -11.02 2.83
C ARG A 103 -6.32 -10.70 2.27
N TYR A 104 -6.18 -9.53 1.63
CA TYR A 104 -4.95 -9.09 0.99
C TYR A 104 -4.12 -8.17 1.89
N ALA A 105 -4.68 -7.68 3.01
CA ALA A 105 -4.00 -6.74 3.89
C ALA A 105 -3.11 -7.50 4.88
N PHE A 106 -1.79 -7.33 4.77
CA PHE A 106 -0.85 -7.90 5.74
C PHE A 106 -0.94 -7.19 7.10
N PRO A 107 -0.98 -7.89 8.24
CA PRO A 107 -0.87 -7.27 9.56
C PRO A 107 0.35 -6.35 9.66
N LEU A 108 0.23 -5.29 10.47
CA LEU A 108 1.31 -4.32 10.65
C LEU A 108 2.59 -4.99 11.20
N SER A 109 2.44 -6.04 12.01
CA SER A 109 3.55 -6.84 12.53
C SER A 109 4.37 -7.51 11.43
N ILE A 110 3.74 -7.99 10.36
CA ILE A 110 4.42 -8.57 9.18
C ILE A 110 5.01 -7.45 8.33
N MET A 111 4.26 -6.38 8.08
CA MET A 111 4.75 -5.25 7.28
C MET A 111 6.01 -4.61 7.86
N LYS A 112 6.10 -4.47 9.19
CA LYS A 112 7.27 -3.91 9.88
C LYS A 112 8.53 -4.77 9.74
N GLN A 113 8.41 -6.03 9.38
CA GLN A 113 9.55 -6.91 9.11
C GLN A 113 10.08 -6.75 7.69
N ILE A 114 9.33 -6.13 6.77
CA ILE A 114 9.75 -5.95 5.39
C ILE A 114 10.69 -4.74 5.30
N ASN A 115 11.94 -5.00 4.94
CA ASN A 115 12.99 -4.01 4.80
C ASN A 115 13.11 -3.59 3.33
N GLY A 116 12.86 -2.30 3.07
CA GLY A 116 13.01 -1.73 1.74
C GLY A 116 14.46 -1.72 1.27
N GLU A 117 14.70 -2.02 -0.01
CA GLU A 117 16.01 -1.80 -0.63
C GLU A 117 16.05 -0.41 -1.27
N THR A 118 16.99 0.43 -0.84
CA THR A 118 17.05 1.86 -1.22
C THR A 118 17.72 2.11 -2.57
N THR A 119 18.42 1.12 -3.15
CA THR A 119 19.28 1.35 -4.33
C THR A 119 18.52 1.38 -5.65
N MET A 120 17.41 0.63 -5.78
CA MET A 120 16.75 0.39 -7.09
C MET A 120 15.23 0.58 -7.09
N GLY A 121 14.64 1.00 -5.97
CA GLY A 121 13.21 1.26 -5.88
C GLY A 121 12.30 0.03 -5.98
N TRP A 122 12.87 -1.16 -5.79
CA TRP A 122 12.17 -2.44 -5.74
C TRP A 122 12.56 -3.16 -4.45
N THR A 123 11.56 -3.63 -3.70
CA THR A 123 11.77 -4.43 -2.48
C THR A 123 11.33 -5.85 -2.74
N GLY A 124 12.30 -6.77 -2.85
CA GLY A 124 12.05 -8.21 -2.96
C GLY A 124 12.21 -8.89 -1.60
N PHE A 125 11.26 -9.74 -1.24
CA PHE A 125 11.29 -10.54 -0.03
C PHE A 125 10.60 -11.89 -0.27
N SER A 126 10.97 -12.90 0.51
CA SER A 126 10.30 -14.20 0.51
C SER A 126 9.58 -14.40 1.84
N LEU A 127 8.45 -15.10 1.82
CA LEU A 127 7.76 -15.54 3.02
C LEU A 127 7.99 -17.04 3.20
N ARG A 128 8.38 -17.46 4.41
CA ARG A 128 8.32 -18.85 4.84
C ARG A 128 6.97 -19.08 5.50
N MET A 129 6.23 -20.06 5.01
CA MET A 129 4.96 -20.46 5.58
C MET A 129 5.18 -21.53 6.67
N LYS A 130 4.20 -21.72 7.55
CA LYS A 130 4.26 -22.73 8.64
C LYS A 130 4.47 -24.17 8.16
N ASP A 131 4.15 -24.46 6.91
CA ASP A 131 4.40 -25.77 6.28
C ASP A 131 5.82 -25.90 5.67
N GLY A 132 6.66 -24.87 5.85
CA GLY A 132 8.02 -24.80 5.35
C GLY A 132 8.16 -24.36 3.89
N LYS A 133 7.06 -24.08 3.17
CA LYS A 133 7.14 -23.59 1.79
C LYS A 133 7.53 -22.12 1.74
N TYR A 134 8.16 -21.74 0.63
CA TYR A 134 8.62 -20.38 0.38
C TYR A 134 7.88 -19.74 -0.79
N PHE A 135 7.49 -18.47 -0.62
CA PHE A 135 6.86 -17.69 -1.69
C PHE A 135 7.55 -16.35 -1.85
N GLY A 136 7.91 -16.01 -3.09
CA GLY A 136 8.56 -14.74 -3.42
C GLY A 136 7.54 -13.63 -3.69
N PHE A 137 7.77 -12.47 -3.07
CA PHE A 137 7.00 -11.24 -3.20
C PHE A 137 7.91 -10.09 -3.62
N GLY A 138 7.33 -9.07 -4.27
CA GLY A 138 8.05 -7.83 -4.48
C GLY A 138 7.15 -6.64 -4.77
N SER A 139 7.61 -5.44 -4.43
CA SER A 139 6.86 -4.20 -4.65
C SER A 139 7.77 -2.98 -4.80
N THR A 140 7.26 -1.97 -5.50
CA THR A 140 7.85 -0.63 -5.65
C THR A 140 7.34 0.32 -4.57
N PHE A 141 7.63 0.02 -3.30
CA PHE A 141 7.22 0.81 -2.12
C PHE A 141 5.70 0.84 -1.80
N ARG A 142 4.89 -0.01 -2.42
CA ARG A 142 3.46 -0.17 -2.09
C ARG A 142 3.25 -1.47 -1.32
N PHE A 143 3.06 -1.37 0.00
CA PHE A 143 3.00 -2.53 0.90
C PHE A 143 1.61 -2.76 1.50
N ASP A 144 0.58 -2.08 1.00
CA ASP A 144 -0.75 -2.13 1.62
C ASP A 144 -1.44 -3.47 1.42
N PHE A 145 -1.32 -4.05 0.21
CA PHE A 145 -2.02 -5.28 -0.19
C PHE A 145 -1.13 -6.22 -1.01
N PHE A 146 -1.16 -7.51 -0.66
CA PHE A 146 -0.43 -8.58 -1.36
C PHE A 146 -1.35 -9.75 -1.67
N GLN A 147 -1.22 -10.30 -2.87
CA GLN A 147 -1.89 -11.55 -3.22
C GLN A 147 -1.19 -12.73 -2.56
N MET A 148 -1.88 -13.41 -1.65
CA MET A 148 -1.41 -14.69 -1.12
C MET A 148 -1.52 -15.80 -2.17
N PRO A 149 -0.63 -16.80 -2.13
CA PRO A 149 -0.77 -18.01 -2.92
C PRO A 149 -2.08 -18.75 -2.60
N GLU A 150 -2.57 -19.55 -3.53
CA GLU A 150 -3.82 -20.29 -3.37
C GLU A 150 -3.76 -21.20 -2.13
N ASN A 151 -4.82 -21.18 -1.33
CA ASN A 151 -4.96 -21.90 -0.05
C ASN A 151 -4.01 -21.45 1.07
N TYR A 152 -3.37 -20.28 0.94
CA TYR A 152 -2.60 -19.67 2.04
C TYR A 152 -3.30 -18.41 2.56
N LEU A 153 -3.30 -18.29 3.89
CA LEU A 153 -3.71 -17.09 4.60
C LEU A 153 -2.49 -16.36 5.13
N VAL A 154 -2.69 -15.09 5.46
CA VAL A 154 -1.62 -14.27 6.04
C VAL A 154 -1.16 -14.81 7.40
N ASP A 155 -2.07 -15.44 8.15
CA ASP A 155 -1.76 -16.08 9.43
C ASP A 155 -0.87 -17.32 9.29
N ASP A 156 -0.70 -17.85 8.09
CA ASP A 156 0.19 -18.98 7.80
C ASP A 156 1.65 -18.54 7.61
N ILE A 157 1.93 -17.24 7.60
CA ILE A 157 3.30 -16.71 7.51
C ILE A 157 4.02 -17.01 8.83
N GLU A 158 5.15 -17.68 8.74
CA GLU A 158 6.05 -17.94 9.86
C GLU A 158 7.17 -16.90 9.92
N GLU A 159 7.72 -16.51 8.76
CA GLU A 159 8.91 -15.65 8.70
C GLU A 159 8.95 -14.81 7.41
N VAL A 160 9.46 -13.58 7.53
CA VAL A 160 9.77 -12.68 6.40
C VAL A 160 11.29 -12.69 6.17
N ILE A 161 11.70 -13.14 4.99
CA ILE A 161 13.09 -13.17 4.55
C ILE A 161 13.31 -11.98 3.61
N ASN A 162 14.09 -11.01 4.07
CA ASN A 162 14.32 -9.78 3.33
C ASN A 162 15.39 -9.94 2.24
N HIS A 163 15.29 -9.09 1.21
CA HIS A 163 16.24 -9.05 0.09
C HIS A 163 16.39 -10.43 -0.56
N SER A 164 15.27 -11.14 -0.76
CA SER A 164 15.27 -12.48 -1.31
C SER A 164 14.18 -12.68 -2.36
N TYR A 165 14.34 -13.74 -3.13
CA TYR A 165 13.38 -14.25 -4.11
C TYR A 165 13.36 -15.78 -4.06
N VAL A 166 12.36 -16.40 -4.66
CA VAL A 166 12.28 -17.86 -4.82
C VAL A 166 12.62 -18.21 -6.27
N SER A 167 13.55 -19.14 -6.46
CA SER A 167 13.94 -19.63 -7.77
C SER A 167 12.83 -20.48 -8.40
N ASP A 168 12.95 -20.79 -9.69
CA ASP A 168 12.04 -21.74 -10.35
C ASP A 168 12.12 -23.15 -9.75
N THR A 169 13.23 -23.49 -9.07
CA THR A 169 13.42 -24.76 -8.34
C THR A 169 12.82 -24.75 -6.93
N GLY A 170 12.26 -23.62 -6.47
CA GLY A 170 11.68 -23.47 -5.13
C GLY A 170 12.69 -23.09 -4.04
N GLU A 171 13.94 -22.81 -4.40
CA GLU A 171 15.01 -22.45 -3.46
C GLU A 171 14.98 -20.94 -3.16
N VAL A 172 15.20 -20.58 -1.91
CA VAL A 172 15.37 -19.18 -1.51
C VAL A 172 16.72 -18.68 -1.96
N CYS A 173 16.72 -17.60 -2.73
CA CYS A 173 17.91 -16.93 -3.22
C CYS A 173 17.92 -15.48 -2.71
N TYR A 174 19.11 -14.91 -2.53
CA TYR A 174 19.27 -13.55 -2.01
C TYR A 174 19.68 -12.57 -3.11
N HIS A 175 19.13 -11.37 -3.04
CA HIS A 175 19.62 -10.22 -3.80
C HIS A 175 20.99 -9.80 -3.25
N ARG A 176 21.85 -9.30 -4.12
CA ARG A 176 23.16 -8.79 -3.71
C ARG A 176 23.00 -7.33 -3.31
N VAL A 177 23.01 -7.05 -2.00
CA VAL A 177 22.91 -5.68 -1.48
C VAL A 177 24.28 -5.25 -0.90
N PRO A 178 24.85 -4.09 -1.30
CA PRO A 178 24.41 -3.25 -2.39
C PRO A 178 24.81 -3.87 -3.73
N PHE A 179 24.02 -3.64 -4.80
CA PHE A 179 24.40 -3.94 -6.18
C PHE A 179 25.54 -3.01 -6.65
N SER A 180 26.63 -2.88 -5.89
CA SER A 180 27.87 -2.27 -6.35
C SER A 180 28.63 -3.32 -7.16
N ASN A 181 28.63 -3.13 -8.48
CA ASN A 181 29.31 -3.94 -9.49
C ASN A 181 28.74 -5.35 -9.67
N ILE A 182 28.07 -5.62 -10.81
CA ILE A 182 28.31 -6.79 -11.67
C ILE A 182 27.35 -6.80 -12.88
N ARG A 183 27.93 -7.20 -14.03
CA ARG A 183 27.30 -7.42 -15.33
C ARG A 183 26.15 -8.43 -15.24
N LYS A 184 25.10 -8.17 -16.02
CA LYS A 184 23.87 -8.97 -16.18
C LYS A 184 24.18 -10.47 -16.31
N THR A 185 23.87 -11.24 -15.27
CA THR A 185 23.66 -12.68 -15.37
C THR A 185 22.19 -12.93 -15.11
N THR A 186 21.47 -13.27 -16.17
CA THR A 186 20.01 -13.42 -16.17
C THR A 186 19.65 -14.81 -15.62
N LYS A 187 19.50 -14.95 -14.29
CA LYS A 187 18.68 -16.03 -13.73
C LYS A 187 17.22 -15.58 -13.73
N LYS A 188 16.30 -16.41 -14.23
CA LYS A 188 14.86 -16.13 -14.18
C LYS A 188 14.41 -16.11 -12.71
N GLN A 189 13.69 -15.06 -12.32
CA GLN A 189 13.15 -14.85 -10.97
C GLN A 189 11.64 -15.06 -11.03
N LYS A 190 11.07 -15.76 -10.04
CA LYS A 190 9.64 -16.01 -9.94
C LYS A 190 9.06 -15.25 -8.75
N TYR A 191 8.35 -14.15 -9.02
CA TYR A 191 7.53 -13.45 -8.04
C TYR A 191 6.08 -13.86 -8.22
N ILE A 192 5.47 -14.33 -7.14
CA ILE A 192 4.07 -14.77 -7.13
C ILE A 192 3.19 -13.64 -6.58
N GLY A 193 3.71 -12.88 -5.60
CA GLY A 193 3.04 -11.71 -5.07
C GLY A 193 3.20 -10.48 -5.96
N LYS A 194 2.11 -10.01 -6.56
CA LYS A 194 2.01 -8.66 -7.11
C LYS A 194 1.33 -7.76 -6.07
N SER A 195 1.85 -6.55 -5.86
CA SER A 195 1.15 -5.51 -5.11
C SER A 195 -0.01 -4.96 -5.95
N PHE A 196 -1.15 -4.71 -5.31
CA PHE A 196 -2.32 -4.14 -6.01
C PHE A 196 -2.27 -2.61 -6.02
N LEU A 197 -2.87 -2.02 -7.05
CA LEU A 197 -3.33 -0.63 -6.98
C LEU A 197 -4.47 -0.57 -5.97
N SER A 198 -4.30 0.22 -4.91
CA SER A 198 -5.35 0.46 -3.92
C SER A 198 -6.25 1.62 -4.33
N THR A 199 -7.52 1.53 -3.96
CA THR A 199 -8.47 2.65 -4.01
C THR A 199 -8.51 3.30 -2.64
N VAL A 200 -8.47 4.63 -2.58
CA VAL A 200 -8.47 5.38 -1.32
C VAL A 200 -9.83 6.03 -1.13
N ILE A 201 -10.47 5.80 0.01
CA ILE A 201 -11.75 6.42 0.40
C ILE A 201 -11.51 7.39 1.55
#